data_AF-A0AAU3VPC9-F1
#
_entry.id   AF-A0AAU3VPC9-F1
#
_cell.length_a   1.000
_cell.length_b   1.000
_cell.length_c   1.000
_cell.angle_alpha   90.00
_cell.angle_beta   90.00
_cell.angle_gamma   90.00
#
_symmetry.space_group_name_H-M   'P 1'
#
loop_
_entity.id
_entity.type
_entity.pdbx_description
1 polymer ?
#
loop_
_entity_poly.entity_id
_entity_poly.type
_entity_poly.pdbx_seq_one_letter_code
_entity_poly.pdbx_strand_id
1 'polypeptide(L)'
;MWEDVGNAYFIRSAGTARQMLAGYGAIPVGDGRAPCGLVIGSDGGGLSYITDPDGPVYRTRTATLDEPELDVVAQDLQHFLELLELSLTRFIAMGNRDTCRTGAYPATPGPMPLRTR
;
A
#
# COMPACT_ATOMS: atom_id res chain seq x y z
N MET A 1 0.54 -9.41 12.49
CA MET A 1 1.40 -8.27 12.84
C MET A 1 2.33 -8.01 11.67
N TRP A 2 1.92 -7.14 10.73
CA TRP A 2 2.74 -6.57 9.65
C TRP A 2 2.19 -5.16 9.41
N GLU A 3 2.55 -4.20 10.25
CA GLU A 3 1.92 -2.87 10.23
C GLU A 3 2.78 -1.77 9.60
N ASP A 4 4.06 -2.00 9.26
CA ASP A 4 4.95 -0.88 8.91
C ASP A 4 5.53 -0.85 7.49
N VAL A 5 5.22 -1.80 6.60
CA VAL A 5 5.59 -1.71 5.17
C VAL A 5 4.40 -2.15 4.33
N GLY A 6 3.54 -1.21 3.90
CA GLY A 6 2.38 -1.55 3.05
C GLY A 6 1.13 -0.65 3.14
N ASN A 7 1.22 0.57 3.68
CA ASN A 7 0.06 1.48 3.78
C ASN A 7 0.13 2.70 2.84
N ALA A 8 1.08 2.72 1.90
CA ALA A 8 1.17 3.78 0.90
C ALA A 8 0.51 3.32 -0.40
N TYR A 9 -0.71 3.78 -0.66
CA TYR A 9 -1.41 3.47 -1.89
C TYR A 9 -1.00 4.45 -2.98
N PHE A 10 -0.29 3.94 -3.99
CA PHE A 10 0.12 4.73 -5.15
C PHE A 10 -0.79 4.40 -6.33
N ILE A 11 -1.76 5.29 -6.61
CA ILE A 11 -2.53 5.21 -7.85
C ILE A 11 -1.67 5.71 -9.00
N ARG A 12 -1.53 4.89 -10.04
CA ARG A 12 -0.74 5.19 -11.22
C ARG A 12 -1.49 6.16 -12.12
N SER A 13 -0.74 7.08 -12.73
CA SER A 13 -1.31 7.90 -13.81
C SER A 13 -1.71 7.01 -14.99
N ALA A 14 -2.67 7.46 -15.80
CA ALA A 14 -3.07 6.75 -17.02
C ALA A 14 -1.88 6.52 -17.98
N GLY A 15 -0.95 7.47 -18.07
CA GLY A 15 0.27 7.33 -18.87
C GLY A 15 1.20 6.23 -18.35
N THR A 16 1.31 6.07 -17.03
CA THR A 16 2.07 4.98 -16.41
C THR A 16 1.38 3.64 -16.58
N ALA A 17 0.06 3.57 -16.38
CA ALA A 17 -0.72 2.35 -16.59
C ALA A 17 -0.61 1.86 -18.04
N ARG A 18 -0.67 2.77 -19.02
CA ARG A 18 -0.46 2.46 -20.44
C ARG A 18 0.94 1.92 -20.73
N GLN A 19 1.98 2.49 -20.11
CA GLN A 19 3.35 1.98 -20.27
C GLN A 19 3.50 0.57 -19.70
N MET A 20 2.91 0.30 -18.54
CA MET A 20 2.92 -1.05 -17.96
C MET A 20 2.16 -2.05 -18.82
N LEU A 21 1.00 -1.66 -19.36
CA LEU A 21 0.25 -2.49 -20.31
C LEU A 21 1.07 -2.82 -21.56
N ALA A 22 1.85 -1.85 -22.07
CA ALA A 22 2.72 -2.09 -23.22
C ALA A 22 3.94 -2.99 -22.89
N GLY A 23 4.43 -2.97 -21.65
CA GLY A 23 5.59 -3.73 -21.22
C GLY A 23 5.27 -5.15 -20.74
N TYR A 24 4.25 -5.30 -19.89
CA TYR A 24 3.86 -6.58 -19.28
C TYR A 24 2.65 -7.23 -19.96
N GLY A 25 1.94 -6.49 -20.82
CA GLY A 25 0.66 -6.93 -21.34
C GLY A 25 -0.47 -6.77 -20.32
N ALA A 26 -1.65 -7.24 -20.70
CA ALA A 26 -2.78 -7.32 -19.79
C ALA A 26 -2.57 -8.49 -18.82
N ILE A 27 -2.93 -8.30 -17.56
CA ILE A 27 -2.77 -9.32 -16.52
C ILE A 27 -3.93 -10.32 -16.61
N PRO A 28 -3.67 -11.64 -16.54
CA PRO A 28 -4.73 -12.63 -16.38
C PRO A 28 -5.50 -12.35 -15.09
N VAL A 29 -6.81 -12.16 -15.21
CA VAL A 29 -7.72 -11.93 -14.08
C VAL A 29 -8.93 -12.85 -14.24
N GLY A 30 -9.39 -13.43 -13.13
CA GLY A 30 -10.45 -14.45 -13.15
C GLY A 30 -10.04 -15.76 -13.83
N ASP A 31 -10.95 -16.72 -13.83
CA ASP A 31 -10.67 -18.07 -14.33
C ASP A 31 -10.93 -18.20 -15.83
N GLY A 32 -9.87 -18.48 -16.60
CA GLY A 32 -9.96 -18.98 -17.98
C GLY A 32 -10.33 -17.96 -19.06
N ARG A 33 -10.39 -16.66 -18.73
CA ARG A 33 -10.59 -15.58 -19.72
C ARG A 33 -9.26 -15.15 -20.35
N ALA A 34 -9.33 -14.58 -21.55
CA ALA A 34 -8.21 -13.82 -22.11
C ALA A 34 -7.77 -12.71 -21.14
N PRO A 35 -6.45 -12.47 -20.97
CA PRO A 35 -5.94 -11.45 -20.07
C PRO A 35 -6.51 -10.07 -20.40
N CYS A 36 -7.09 -9.41 -19.39
CA CYS A 36 -7.72 -8.10 -19.54
C CYS A 36 -7.46 -7.15 -18.34
N GLY A 37 -6.75 -7.63 -17.32
CA GLY A 37 -6.44 -6.85 -16.14
C GLY A 37 -5.45 -5.72 -16.43
N LEU A 38 -5.73 -4.53 -15.88
CA LEU A 38 -4.85 -3.38 -15.94
C LEU A 38 -4.29 -3.05 -14.55
N VAL A 39 -2.97 -2.92 -14.44
CA VAL A 39 -2.32 -2.51 -13.19
C VAL A 39 -2.59 -1.00 -12.95
N ILE A 40 -3.29 -0.71 -11.86
CA ILE A 40 -3.71 0.65 -11.47
C ILE A 40 -2.93 1.22 -10.30
N GLY A 41 -2.25 0.39 -9.52
CA GLY A 41 -1.55 0.87 -8.33
C GLY A 41 -0.64 -0.13 -7.67
N SER A 42 -0.01 0.30 -6.58
CA SER A 42 0.79 -0.55 -5.69
C SER A 42 0.70 -0.03 -4.25
N ASP A 43 0.96 -0.91 -3.29
CA ASP A 43 1.08 -0.58 -1.86
C ASP A 43 2.49 -0.07 -1.46
N GLY A 44 3.40 0.03 -2.43
CA GLY A 44 4.81 0.41 -2.21
C GLY A 44 5.69 -0.69 -1.62
N GLY A 45 5.09 -1.79 -1.12
CA GLY A 45 5.77 -3.01 -0.66
C GLY A 45 5.98 -4.05 -1.77
N GLY A 46 5.57 -3.71 -3.00
CA GLY A 46 5.70 -4.56 -4.18
C GLY A 46 4.41 -5.27 -4.58
N LEU A 47 3.35 -5.20 -3.77
CA LEU A 47 2.05 -5.73 -4.18
C LEU A 47 1.38 -4.74 -5.15
N SER A 48 0.70 -5.30 -6.14
CA SER A 48 0.06 -4.52 -7.21
C SER A 48 -1.45 -4.63 -7.12
N TYR A 49 -2.13 -3.54 -7.48
CA TYR A 49 -3.58 -3.48 -7.63
C TYR A 49 -3.95 -3.50 -9.11
N ILE A 50 -4.89 -4.36 -9.48
CA ILE A 50 -5.28 -4.63 -10.86
C ILE A 50 -6.79 -4.45 -10.99
N THR A 51 -7.25 -3.72 -11.99
CA THR A 51 -8.68 -3.60 -12.31
C THR A 51 -9.04 -4.53 -13.47
N ASP A 52 -10.19 -5.17 -13.37
CA ASP A 52 -10.85 -5.91 -14.45
C ASP A 52 -11.91 -5.00 -15.11
N PRO A 53 -12.04 -4.99 -16.45
CA PRO A 53 -13.12 -4.31 -17.15
C PRO A 53 -14.53 -4.65 -16.64
N ASP A 54 -14.73 -5.84 -16.09
CA ASP A 54 -16.01 -6.28 -15.55
C ASP A 54 -16.29 -5.75 -14.13
N GLY A 55 -15.34 -4.99 -13.55
CA GLY A 55 -15.51 -4.29 -12.28
C GLY A 55 -14.44 -4.63 -11.24
N PRO A 56 -14.23 -5.90 -10.88
CA PRO A 56 -13.46 -6.26 -9.70
C PRO A 56 -12.05 -5.68 -9.68
N VAL A 57 -11.62 -5.31 -8.47
CA VAL A 57 -10.24 -4.91 -8.19
C VAL A 57 -9.56 -6.03 -7.42
N TYR A 58 -8.40 -6.42 -7.92
CA TYR A 58 -7.57 -7.48 -7.38
C TYR A 58 -6.30 -6.90 -6.76
N ARG A 59 -5.75 -7.60 -5.78
CA ARG A 59 -4.40 -7.38 -5.26
C ARG A 59 -3.56 -8.63 -5.48
N THR A 60 -2.32 -8.46 -5.93
CA THR A 60 -1.36 -9.58 -5.98
C THR A 60 -1.00 -10.06 -4.57
N ARG A 61 -0.72 -11.35 -4.42
CA ARG A 61 -0.17 -11.91 -3.16
C ARG A 61 1.35 -11.82 -3.08
N THR A 62 1.99 -11.67 -4.23
CA THR A 62 3.45 -11.62 -4.39
C THR A 62 3.85 -10.37 -5.15
N ALA A 63 5.12 -10.02 -5.08
CA ALA A 63 5.70 -8.88 -5.79
C ALA A 63 6.10 -9.22 -7.24
N THR A 64 5.31 -10.06 -7.92
CA THR A 64 5.49 -10.41 -9.33
C THR A 64 4.18 -10.23 -10.10
N LEU A 65 4.30 -9.84 -11.37
CA LEU A 65 3.21 -9.76 -12.34
C LEU A 65 3.24 -10.92 -13.35
N ASP A 66 4.30 -11.74 -13.31
CA ASP A 66 4.35 -13.01 -14.03
C ASP A 66 3.57 -14.05 -13.23
N GLU A 67 2.52 -14.60 -13.84
CA GLU A 67 1.56 -15.55 -13.24
C GLU A 67 1.14 -15.19 -11.79
N PRO A 68 0.50 -14.03 -11.57
CA PRO A 68 0.22 -13.55 -10.22
C PRO A 68 -0.93 -14.32 -9.57
N GLU A 69 -0.75 -14.68 -8.30
CA GLU A 69 -1.88 -15.07 -7.45
C GLU A 69 -2.63 -13.81 -7.01
N LEU A 70 -3.95 -13.80 -7.17
CA LEU A 70 -4.80 -12.63 -6.98
C LEU A 70 -5.85 -12.86 -5.89
N ASP A 71 -6.00 -11.86 -5.01
CA ASP A 71 -7.14 -11.73 -4.10
C ASP A 71 -8.07 -10.65 -4.60
N VAL A 72 -9.38 -10.90 -4.61
CA VAL A 72 -10.38 -9.83 -4.84
C VAL A 72 -10.42 -8.94 -3.60
N VAL A 73 -10.18 -7.64 -3.77
CA VAL A 73 -10.20 -6.66 -2.68
C VAL A 73 -11.38 -5.70 -2.76
N ALA A 74 -11.96 -5.49 -3.95
CA ALA A 74 -13.18 -4.72 -4.13
C ALA A 74 -13.99 -5.22 -5.32
N GLN A 75 -15.29 -4.93 -5.28
CA GLN A 75 -16.25 -5.32 -6.34
C GLN A 75 -16.14 -4.43 -7.57
N ASP A 76 -15.75 -3.17 -7.37
CA ASP A 76 -15.52 -2.20 -8.42
C ASP A 76 -14.49 -1.15 -7.95
N LEU A 77 -14.06 -0.29 -8.89
CA LEU A 77 -13.11 0.77 -8.61
C LEU A 77 -13.64 1.80 -7.61
N GLN A 78 -14.94 2.08 -7.62
CA GLN A 78 -15.53 3.05 -6.69
C GLN A 78 -15.43 2.52 -5.25
N HIS A 79 -15.85 1.28 -5.01
CA HIS A 79 -15.73 0.61 -3.74
C HIS A 79 -14.27 0.53 -3.27
N PHE A 80 -13.32 0.29 -4.19
CA PHE A 80 -11.89 0.33 -3.85
C PHE A 80 -11.45 1.71 -3.33
N LEU A 81 -11.90 2.80 -3.96
CA LEU A 81 -11.58 4.16 -3.54
C LEU A 81 -12.24 4.52 -2.19
N GLU A 82 -13.46 4.05 -1.95
CA GLU A 82 -14.15 4.20 -0.66
C GLU A 82 -13.40 3.47 0.47
N LEU A 83 -12.91 2.25 0.21
CA LEU A 83 -12.07 1.51 1.17
C LEU A 83 -10.75 2.24 1.45
N LEU A 84 -10.17 2.87 0.43
CA LEU A 84 -8.96 3.67 0.57
C LEU A 84 -9.19 4.92 1.43
N GLU A 85 -10.27 5.67 1.16
CA GLU A 85 -10.67 6.84 1.95
C GLU A 85 -10.91 6.46 3.43
N LEU A 86 -11.62 5.35 3.66
CA LEU A 86 -11.90 4.87 5.00
C LEU A 86 -10.63 4.45 5.74
N SER A 87 -9.68 3.83 5.04
CA SER A 87 -8.38 3.44 5.59
C SER A 87 -7.54 4.66 5.97
N LEU A 88 -7.50 5.67 5.10
CA LEU A 88 -6.81 6.93 5.38
C LEU A 88 -7.45 7.68 6.55
N THR A 89 -8.79 7.75 6.60
CA THR A 89 -9.53 8.38 7.69
C THR A 89 -9.23 7.71 9.03
N ARG A 90 -9.21 6.37 9.07
CA ARG A 90 -8.82 5.61 10.27
C ARG A 90 -7.36 5.87 10.66
N PHE A 91 -6.45 5.86 9.69
CA PHE A 91 -5.03 6.16 9.94
C PHE A 91 -4.86 7.54 10.58
N ILE A 92 -5.49 8.58 10.03
CA ILE A 92 -5.46 9.94 10.59
C ILE A 92 -6.07 9.97 12.01
N ALA A 93 -7.22 9.31 12.21
CA ALA A 93 -7.92 9.28 13.49
C ALA A 93 -7.13 8.54 14.60
N MET A 94 -6.35 7.51 14.24
CA MET A 94 -5.50 6.78 15.17
C MET A 94 -4.15 7.49 15.39
N GLY A 95 -3.52 8.02 14.34
CA GLY A 95 -2.30 8.80 14.45
C GLY A 95 -2.46 10.08 15.30
N ASN A 96 -3.67 10.67 15.31
CA ASN A 96 -4.01 11.77 16.22
C ASN A 96 -4.18 11.36 17.69
N ARG A 97 -4.25 10.06 18.01
CA ARG A 97 -4.34 9.58 19.40
C ARG A 97 -2.96 9.33 20.01
N ASP A 98 -1.93 9.13 19.20
CA ASP A 98 -0.57 8.83 19.66
C ASP A 98 0.31 10.08 19.85
N THR A 99 -0.19 11.29 19.60
CA THR A 99 0.58 12.54 19.74
C THR A 99 0.56 13.17 21.15
N CYS A 100 0.16 12.43 22.19
CA CYS A 100 0.33 12.89 23.59
C CYS A 100 0.76 11.77 24.54
N ARG A 101 1.96 11.23 24.32
CA ARG A 101 2.83 10.83 25.43
C ARG A 101 4.26 11.18 25.08
N THR A 102 4.59 12.47 25.22
CA THR A 102 5.98 12.92 25.31
C THR A 102 6.63 12.14 26.44
N GLY A 103 7.40 11.11 26.09
CA GLY A 103 8.29 10.44 27.00
C GLY A 103 9.22 11.50 27.59
N ALA A 104 9.15 11.66 28.90
CA ALA A 104 10.17 12.36 29.64
C ALA A 104 11.52 11.70 29.33
N TYR A 105 12.40 12.41 28.63
CA TYR A 105 13.82 12.07 28.66
C TYR A 105 14.28 12.16 30.12
N PRO A 106 14.86 11.11 30.73
CA PRO A 106 15.55 11.31 31.99
C PRO A 106 16.71 12.27 31.75
N ALA A 107 16.78 13.32 32.56
CA ALA A 107 17.84 14.30 32.53
C ALA A 107 19.20 13.59 32.54
N THR A 108 20.07 13.97 31.61
CA THR A 108 21.48 13.58 31.59
C THR A 108 22.13 13.87 32.94
N PRO A 109 22.89 12.94 33.54
CA PRO A 109 23.67 13.28 34.72
C PRO A 109 24.72 14.32 34.35
N GLY A 110 24.75 15.43 35.11
CA GLY A 110 25.69 16.53 34.92
C GLY A 110 27.16 16.09 35.04
N PRO A 111 28.11 16.91 34.57
CA PRO A 111 29.51 16.51 34.48
C PRO A 111 30.12 16.24 35.86
N MET A 112 30.86 15.14 35.94
CA MET A 112 31.62 14.71 37.11
C MET A 112 32.81 15.66 37.36
N PRO A 113 33.05 16.15 38.59
CA PRO A 113 34.20 17.01 38.84
C PRO A 113 35.50 16.21 38.79
N LEU A 114 36.46 16.69 37.98
CA LEU A 114 37.82 16.17 37.94
C LEU A 114 38.48 16.36 39.31
N ARG A 115 38.76 15.27 40.02
CA ARG A 115 39.69 15.28 41.17
C ARG A 115 41.11 15.37 40.63
N THR A 116 41.75 16.51 40.86
CA THR A 116 43.20 16.67 40.79
C THR A 116 43.87 15.77 41.84
N ARG A 117 44.91 15.06 41.43
CA ARG A 117 45.96 14.54 42.32
C ARG A 117 47.22 15.33 42.05
#